data_AF-A0A382ST24-F1
#
_entry.id   AF-A0A382ST24-F1
#
_cell.length_a   1.000
_cell.length_b   1.000
_cell.length_c   1.000
_cell.angle_alpha   90.00
_cell.angle_beta   90.00
_cell.angle_gamma   90.00
#
_symmetry.space_group_name_H-M   'P 1'
#
loop_
_entity.id
_entity.type
_entity.pdbx_description
1 polymer ?
#
loop_
_entity_poly.entity_id
_entity_poly.type
_entity_poly.pdbx_seq_one_letter_code
_entity_poly.pdbx_strand_id
1 'polypeptide(L)'
;DRARGGSGVAYPETLAKAVSQIDGVTRVIPGHAPPPPGSPIFEWMTWDDLRTHAMFTEDLLDAVRDGLQAGQNVDETASQLNLQEKYPEYDMTRVERAVEAIYDELQP
;
A
#
# COMPACT_ATOMS: atom_id res chain seq x y z
N ASP A 1 4.95 3.86 9.52
CA ASP A 1 5.41 3.93 10.92
C ASP A 1 4.31 4.65 11.72
N ARG A 2 3.56 3.88 12.52
CA ARG A 2 2.46 4.42 13.34
C ARG A 2 2.95 5.42 14.38
N ALA A 3 4.17 5.24 14.90
CA ALA A 3 4.78 6.18 15.84
C ALA A 3 5.15 7.54 15.21
N ARG A 4 5.10 7.64 13.87
CA ARG A 4 5.35 8.88 13.11
C ARG A 4 4.10 9.38 12.37
N GLY A 5 2.92 8.93 12.77
CA GLY A 5 1.64 9.36 12.19
C GLY A 5 1.26 8.68 10.87
N GLY A 6 1.95 7.59 10.49
CA GLY A 6 1.48 6.74 9.39
C GLY A 6 0.27 5.91 9.84
N SER A 7 -0.72 5.76 8.96
CA SER A 7 -1.91 4.94 9.21
C SER A 7 -2.09 3.94 8.07
N GLY A 8 -2.25 2.66 8.42
CA GLY A 8 -2.56 1.60 7.47
C GLY A 8 -3.98 1.69 6.91
N VAL A 9 -4.89 2.35 7.63
CA VAL A 9 -6.30 2.52 7.21
C VAL A 9 -6.52 3.81 6.41
N ALA A 10 -5.98 4.94 6.86
CA ALA A 10 -6.23 6.24 6.23
C ALA A 10 -5.36 6.50 4.99
N TYR A 11 -4.20 5.86 4.89
CA TYR A 11 -3.29 6.05 3.77
C TYR A 11 -3.86 5.55 2.42
N PRO A 12 -4.41 4.32 2.31
CA PRO A 12 -5.10 3.87 1.09
C PRO A 12 -6.22 4.83 0.66
N GLU A 13 -7.07 5.25 1.59
CA GLU A 13 -8.18 6.18 1.30
C GLU A 13 -7.69 7.53 0.76
N THR A 14 -6.56 8.02 1.28
CA THR A 14 -5.97 9.29 0.84
C THR A 14 -5.42 9.17 -0.56
N LEU A 15 -4.72 8.08 -0.88
CA LEU A 15 -4.21 7.81 -2.22
C LEU A 15 -5.36 7.67 -3.24
N ALA A 16 -6.41 6.92 -2.89
CA ALA A 16 -7.59 6.76 -3.75
C ALA A 16 -8.28 8.10 -4.07
N LYS A 17 -8.41 8.98 -3.07
CA LYS A 17 -8.92 10.34 -3.27
C LYS A 17 -8.00 11.16 -4.17
N ALA A 18 -6.69 11.10 -3.97
CA ALA A 18 -5.74 11.81 -4.81
C ALA A 18 -5.82 11.34 -6.28
N VAL A 19 -5.84 10.03 -6.51
CA VAL A 19 -5.93 9.45 -7.86
C VAL A 19 -7.25 9.78 -8.57
N SER A 20 -8.36 9.87 -7.83
CA SER A 20 -9.68 10.14 -8.40
C SER A 20 -9.98 11.62 -8.64
N GLN A 21 -9.28 12.54 -7.98
CA GLN A 21 -9.55 13.98 -8.04
C GLN A 21 -8.49 14.79 -8.76
N ILE A 22 -7.29 14.24 -8.95
CA ILE A 22 -6.18 14.93 -9.59
C ILE A 22 -6.00 14.39 -11.01
N ASP A 23 -6.14 15.28 -11.98
CA ASP A 23 -5.99 14.98 -13.40
C ASP A 23 -4.76 15.66 -14.01
N GLY A 24 -4.31 15.15 -15.16
CA GLY A 24 -3.26 15.78 -15.98
C GLY A 24 -1.84 15.63 -15.43
N VAL A 25 -1.64 14.83 -14.38
CA VAL A 25 -0.31 14.55 -13.84
C VAL A 25 0.38 13.46 -14.66
N THR A 26 1.61 13.73 -15.07
CA THR A 26 2.44 12.77 -15.82
C THR A 26 3.65 12.27 -15.01
N ARG A 27 3.96 12.96 -13.91
CA ARG A 27 5.11 12.66 -13.06
C ARG A 27 4.77 12.91 -11.60
N VAL A 28 5.13 11.95 -10.76
CA VAL A 28 5.05 12.03 -9.30
C VAL A 28 6.48 12.00 -8.75
N ILE A 29 6.78 12.86 -7.79
CA ILE A 29 8.07 12.88 -7.07
C ILE A 29 7.81 12.31 -5.66
N PRO A 30 8.02 11.01 -5.43
CA PRO A 30 7.84 10.40 -4.11
C PRO A 30 9.00 10.75 -3.18
N GLY A 31 8.78 10.63 -1.86
CA GLY A 31 9.86 10.79 -0.88
C GLY A 31 10.86 9.63 -0.89
N HIS A 32 10.42 8.41 -1.23
CA HIS A 32 11.26 7.22 -1.35
C HIS A 32 10.71 6.27 -2.41
N ALA A 33 11.29 6.28 -3.61
CA ALA A 33 11.11 5.23 -4.62
C ALA A 33 12.29 5.27 -5.62
N PRO A 34 12.69 4.12 -6.20
CA PRO A 34 13.63 4.14 -7.31
C PRO A 34 13.00 4.83 -8.53
N PRO A 35 13.78 5.62 -9.32
CA PRO A 35 13.27 6.15 -10.57
C PRO A 35 13.02 5.03 -11.59
N PRO A 36 12.24 5.28 -12.67
CA PRO A 36 12.02 4.29 -13.70
C PRO A 36 13.34 3.94 -14.40
N PRO A 37 13.52 2.70 -14.90
CA PRO A 37 14.73 2.28 -15.58
C PRO A 37 15.14 3.24 -16.71
N GLY A 38 16.41 3.66 -16.71
CA GLY A 38 16.95 4.55 -17.74
C GLY A 38 16.61 6.04 -17.56
N SER A 39 15.93 6.42 -16.47
CA SER A 39 15.67 7.82 -16.18
C SER A 39 16.95 8.60 -15.85
N PRO A 40 17.17 9.79 -16.44
CA PRO A 40 18.25 10.69 -16.04
C PRO A 40 17.92 11.52 -14.78
N ILE A 41 16.69 11.44 -14.29
CA ILE A 41 16.19 12.15 -13.10
C ILE A 41 16.01 11.12 -11.97
N PHE A 42 16.56 11.43 -10.81
CA PHE A 42 16.39 10.62 -9.60
C PHE A 42 14.95 10.73 -9.05
N GLU A 43 14.48 9.64 -8.44
CA GLU A 43 13.31 9.62 -7.54
C GLU A 43 12.02 10.23 -8.14
N TRP A 44 11.51 9.64 -9.22
CA TRP A 44 10.17 9.93 -9.72
C TRP A 44 9.45 8.65 -10.13
N MET A 45 8.14 8.72 -10.33
CA MET A 45 7.35 7.63 -10.91
C MET A 45 6.23 8.20 -11.78
N THR A 46 5.64 7.36 -12.62
CA THR A 46 4.50 7.76 -13.45
C THR A 46 3.23 7.89 -12.60
N TRP A 47 2.20 8.53 -13.16
CA TRP A 47 0.89 8.58 -12.51
C TRP A 47 0.24 7.19 -12.42
N ASP A 48 0.48 6.32 -13.40
CA ASP A 48 -0.02 4.94 -13.38
C ASP A 48 0.68 4.10 -12.30
N ASP A 49 1.96 4.34 -12.02
CA ASP A 49 2.66 3.72 -10.88
C ASP A 49 2.01 4.13 -9.55
N LEU A 50 1.68 5.41 -9.38
CA LEU A 50 0.95 5.89 -8.19
C LEU A 50 -0.42 5.23 -8.08
N ARG A 51 -1.17 5.11 -9.19
CA ARG A 51 -2.47 4.44 -9.20
C ARG A 51 -2.34 2.97 -8.80
N THR A 52 -1.35 2.27 -9.34
CA THR A 52 -1.07 0.88 -9.00
C THR A 52 -0.73 0.75 -7.51
N HIS A 53 0.04 1.68 -6.97
CA HIS A 53 0.36 1.73 -5.54
C HIS A 53 -0.89 1.98 -4.68
N ALA A 54 -1.76 2.90 -5.07
CA ALA A 54 -3.03 3.13 -4.39
C ALA A 54 -3.87 1.84 -4.32
N MET A 55 -4.06 1.17 -5.46
CA MET A 55 -4.79 -0.09 -5.55
C MET A 55 -4.17 -1.21 -4.70
N PHE A 56 -2.83 -1.33 -4.70
CA PHE A 56 -2.13 -2.29 -3.85
C PHE A 56 -2.43 -2.05 -2.36
N THR A 57 -2.39 -0.78 -1.92
CA THR A 57 -2.63 -0.46 -0.51
C THR A 57 -4.10 -0.65 -0.10
N GLU A 58 -5.04 -0.44 -1.03
CA GLU A 58 -6.46 -0.76 -0.82
C GLU A 58 -6.68 -2.27 -0.72
N ASP A 59 -6.15 -3.06 -1.66
CA ASP A 59 -6.28 -4.52 -1.64
C ASP A 59 -5.64 -5.14 -0.39
N LEU A 60 -4.53 -4.58 0.09
CA LEU A 60 -3.92 -5.00 1.36
C LEU A 60 -4.84 -4.73 2.55
N LEU A 61 -5.43 -3.52 2.62
CA LEU A 61 -6.35 -3.17 3.70
C LEU A 61 -7.60 -4.06 3.68
N ASP A 62 -8.15 -4.34 2.50
CA ASP A 62 -9.32 -5.19 2.35
C ASP A 62 -9.02 -6.64 2.74
N ALA A 63 -7.88 -7.20 2.32
CA ALA A 63 -7.46 -8.53 2.74
C ALA A 63 -7.27 -8.65 4.26
N VAL A 64 -6.76 -7.59 4.91
CA VAL A 64 -6.64 -7.54 6.36
C VAL A 64 -7.99 -7.48 7.05
N ARG A 65 -8.94 -6.70 6.52
CA ARG A 65 -10.33 -6.66 7.04
C ARG A 65 -11.01 -8.01 6.92
N ASP A 66 -10.82 -8.70 5.79
CA ASP A 66 -11.37 -10.04 5.56
C ASP A 66 -10.82 -11.06 6.56
N GLY A 67 -9.51 -11.05 6.79
CA GLY A 67 -8.87 -11.91 7.79
C GLY A 67 -9.40 -11.64 9.20
N LEU A 68 -9.52 -10.37 9.56
CA LEU A 68 -10.08 -9.96 10.85
C LEU A 68 -11.54 -10.41 11.01
N GLN A 69 -12.37 -10.24 9.97
CA GLN A 69 -13.76 -10.68 9.96
C GLN A 69 -13.88 -12.22 10.03
N ALA A 70 -12.93 -12.94 9.46
CA ALA A 70 -12.83 -14.40 9.55
C ALA A 70 -12.30 -14.88 10.91
N GLY A 71 -11.95 -13.96 11.84
CA GLY A 71 -11.42 -14.28 13.17
C GLY A 71 -9.96 -14.73 13.16
N GLN A 72 -9.23 -14.44 12.08
CA GLN A 72 -7.82 -14.76 11.94
C GLN A 72 -6.95 -13.78 12.74
N ASN A 73 -5.80 -14.23 13.20
CA ASN A 73 -4.76 -13.36 13.77
C ASN A 73 -3.81 -12.79 12.69
N VAL A 74 -2.85 -11.97 13.13
CA VAL A 74 -1.86 -11.30 12.25
C VAL A 74 -1.06 -12.30 11.41
N ASP A 75 -0.49 -13.33 12.05
CA ASP A 75 0.35 -14.33 11.39
C ASP A 75 -0.45 -15.13 10.36
N GLU A 76 -1.66 -15.56 10.74
CA GLU A 76 -2.58 -16.29 9.87
C GLU A 76 -2.93 -15.49 8.63
N THR A 77 -3.31 -14.23 8.81
CA THR A 77 -3.66 -13.33 7.71
C THR A 77 -2.46 -13.07 6.81
N ALA A 78 -1.31 -12.70 7.39
CA ALA A 78 -0.09 -12.42 6.63
C ALA A 78 0.38 -13.62 5.80
N SER A 79 0.26 -14.83 6.34
CA SER A 79 0.65 -16.07 5.64
C SER A 79 -0.27 -16.43 4.46
N GLN A 80 -1.51 -15.92 4.46
CA GLN A 80 -2.51 -16.18 3.42
C GLN A 80 -2.57 -15.06 2.36
N LEU A 81 -1.89 -13.93 2.59
CA LEU A 81 -1.80 -12.86 1.61
C LEU A 81 -1.10 -13.35 0.34
N ASN A 82 -1.78 -13.17 -0.80
CA ASN A 82 -1.28 -13.56 -2.12
C ASN A 82 -1.28 -12.39 -3.11
N LEU A 83 -0.96 -11.19 -2.61
CA LEU A 83 -1.01 -9.96 -3.41
C LEU A 83 0.02 -9.97 -4.56
N GLN A 84 1.09 -10.78 -4.48
CA GLN A 84 2.08 -10.85 -5.56
C GLN A 84 1.52 -11.40 -6.87
N GLU A 85 0.40 -12.13 -6.86
CA GLU A 85 -0.26 -12.55 -8.11
C GLU A 85 -0.74 -11.35 -8.94
N LYS A 86 -1.23 -10.30 -8.26
CA LYS A 86 -1.68 -9.05 -8.89
C LYS A 86 -0.56 -8.00 -8.96
N TYR A 87 0.37 -8.04 -8.02
CA TYR A 87 1.45 -7.06 -7.85
C TYR A 87 2.83 -7.74 -7.75
N PRO A 88 3.31 -8.38 -8.82
CA PRO A 88 4.51 -9.23 -8.78
C PRO A 88 5.80 -8.46 -8.46
N GLU A 89 5.82 -7.14 -8.68
CA GLU A 89 6.98 -6.28 -8.40
C GLU A 89 7.05 -5.80 -6.94
N TYR A 90 6.04 -6.08 -6.12
CA TYR A 90 5.96 -5.62 -4.74
C TYR A 90 6.64 -6.59 -3.77
N ASP A 91 7.53 -6.05 -2.94
CA ASP A 91 8.19 -6.81 -1.87
C ASP A 91 7.26 -7.02 -0.68
N MET A 92 7.00 -8.28 -0.36
CA MET A 92 6.14 -8.68 0.75
C MET A 92 6.91 -9.01 2.03
N THR A 93 8.23 -8.85 2.06
CA THR A 93 9.09 -9.13 3.23
C THR A 93 8.67 -8.34 4.47
N ARG A 94 7.99 -7.20 4.30
CA ARG A 94 7.52 -6.34 5.40
C ARG A 94 5.99 -6.36 5.59
N VAL A 95 5.27 -7.23 4.90
CA VAL A 95 3.81 -7.22 4.90
C VAL A 95 3.22 -7.54 6.27
N GLU A 96 3.84 -8.44 7.03
CA GLU A 96 3.39 -8.82 8.38
C GLU A 96 3.30 -7.61 9.32
N ARG A 97 4.29 -6.71 9.30
CA ARG A 97 4.24 -5.46 10.08
C ARG A 97 3.14 -4.51 9.61
N ALA A 98 2.80 -4.53 8.33
CA ALA A 98 1.69 -3.74 7.81
C ALA A 98 0.35 -4.31 8.28
N VAL A 99 0.20 -5.64 8.26
CA VAL A 99 -0.97 -6.36 8.80
C VAL A 99 -1.14 -6.05 10.28
N GLU A 100 -0.08 -6.22 11.08
CA GLU A 100 -0.07 -5.91 12.52
C GLU A 100 -0.56 -4.48 12.79
N ALA A 101 0.02 -3.50 12.09
CA ALA A 101 -0.36 -2.10 12.25
C ALA A 101 -1.84 -1.83 11.90
N ILE A 102 -2.37 -2.48 10.86
CA ILE A 102 -3.78 -2.33 10.46
C ILE A 102 -4.70 -3.01 11.48
N TYR A 103 -4.37 -4.22 11.96
CA TYR A 103 -5.11 -4.89 13.03
C TYR A 103 -5.25 -4.00 14.26
N ASP A 104 -4.13 -3.45 14.73
CA ASP A 104 -4.10 -2.50 15.87
C ASP A 104 -4.88 -1.21 15.62
N GLU A 105 -5.10 -0.81 14.35
CA GLU A 105 -5.93 0.36 14.01
C GLU A 105 -7.42 0.01 13.97
N LEU A 106 -7.77 -1.21 13.55
CA LEU A 106 -9.15 -1.68 13.42
C LEU A 106 -9.74 -2.22 14.74
N GLN A 107 -8.90 -2.63 15.69
CA GLN A 107 -9.29 -3.19 17.00
C GLN A 107 -8.76 -2.32 18.17
N PRO A 108 -9.41 -1.19 18.48
CA PRO A 108 -8.96 -0.26 19.52
C PRO A 108 -9.17 -0.77 20.96
#